data_AF-A0A392S3G9-F1
#
_entry.id   AF-A0A392S3G9-F1
#
_cell.length_a   1.000
_cell.length_b   1.000
_cell.length_c   1.000
_cell.angle_alpha   90.00
_cell.angle_beta   90.00
_cell.angle_gamma   90.00
#
_symmetry.space_group_name_H-M   'P 1'
#
loop_
_entity.id
_entity.type
_entity.pdbx_description
1 polymer ?
#
loop_
_entity_poly.entity_id
_entity_poly.type
_entity_poly.pdbx_seq_one_letter_code
_entity_poly.pdbx_strand_id
1 'polypeptide(L)'
;IQVGLVTELGQETTEIARLTEERKTLQEELGALQLSMTPVEDEPEAARGLTTRVELIDRIRVLGQDVLDDVKFGFDNAVNQLKVLNPTIELNTDGI
;
A
#
# COMPACT_ATOMS: atom_id res chain seq x y z
N ILE A 1 11.43 -15.32 56.23
CA ILE A 1 11.32 -13.97 55.60
C ILE A 1 12.50 -13.72 54.66
N GLN A 2 13.75 -13.79 55.14
CA GLN A 2 14.94 -13.45 54.33
C GLN A 2 15.22 -14.39 53.13
N VAL A 3 14.96 -15.70 53.26
CA VAL A 3 15.15 -16.66 52.15
C VAL A 3 14.14 -16.47 51.02
N GLY A 4 12.89 -16.14 51.33
CA GLY A 4 11.84 -15.89 50.33
C GLY A 4 12.15 -14.69 49.44
N LEU A 5 12.62 -13.59 50.05
CA LEU A 5 13.03 -12.38 49.32
C LEU A 5 14.20 -12.63 48.36
N VAL A 6 15.15 -13.49 48.74
CA VAL A 6 16.30 -13.84 47.88
C VAL A 6 15.85 -14.65 46.66
N THR A 7 14.90 -15.58 46.83
CA THR A 7 14.35 -16.34 45.71
C THR A 7 13.55 -15.45 44.75
N GLU A 8 12.73 -14.55 45.29
CA GLU A 8 11.91 -13.62 44.52
C GLU A 8 12.78 -12.64 43.72
N LEU A 9 13.82 -12.06 44.32
CA LEU A 9 14.82 -11.23 43.64
C LEU A 9 15.55 -11.98 42.51
N GLY A 10 15.87 -13.26 42.71
CA GLY A 10 16.50 -14.09 41.67
C GLY A 10 15.59 -14.33 40.47
N GLN A 11 14.29 -14.54 40.71
CA GLN A 11 13.28 -14.66 39.66
C GLN A 11 13.13 -13.35 38.89
N GLU A 12 13.01 -12.23 39.59
CA GLU A 12 12.89 -10.90 38.99
C GLU A 12 14.12 -10.54 38.14
N THR A 13 15.32 -10.88 38.61
CA THR A 13 16.57 -10.68 37.84
C THR A 13 16.57 -11.49 36.54
N THR A 14 16.05 -12.72 36.57
CA THR A 14 15.94 -13.58 35.39
C THR A 14 14.92 -13.03 34.39
N GLU A 15 13.79 -12.54 34.89
CA GLU A 15 12.75 -11.94 34.05
C GLU A 15 13.21 -10.62 33.41
N ILE A 16 13.96 -9.79 34.14
CA ILE A 16 14.59 -8.58 33.58
C ILE A 16 15.55 -8.94 32.44
N ALA A 17 16.36 -9.99 32.60
CA ALA A 17 17.27 -10.43 31.54
C ALA A 17 16.50 -10.91 30.29
N ARG A 18 15.42 -11.68 30.48
CA ARG A 18 14.54 -12.16 29.41
C ARG A 18 13.90 -10.99 28.65
N LEU A 19 13.29 -10.06 29.37
CA LEU A 19 12.65 -8.88 28.79
C LEU A 19 13.65 -7.95 28.10
N THR A 20 14.89 -7.88 28.61
CA THR A 20 15.95 -7.09 27.98
C THR A 20 16.30 -7.63 26.59
N GLU A 21 16.45 -8.95 26.46
CA GLU A 21 16.72 -9.56 25.14
C GLU A 21 15.51 -9.46 24.21
N GLU A 22 14.29 -9.70 24.71
CA GLU A 22 13.05 -9.54 23.91
C GLU A 22 12.91 -8.11 23.36
N ARG A 23 13.17 -7.09 24.18
CA ARG A 23 13.16 -5.70 23.71
C ARG A 23 14.21 -5.43 22.64
N LYS A 24 15.40 -6.01 22.75
CA LYS A 24 16.45 -5.86 21.73
C LYS A 24 16.02 -6.49 20.41
N THR A 25 15.45 -7.70 20.43
CA THR A 25 14.90 -8.35 19.23
C THR A 25 13.80 -7.50 18.60
N LEU A 26 12.85 -6.99 19.39
CA LEU A 26 11.78 -6.13 18.88
C LEU A 26 12.31 -4.82 18.29
N GLN A 27 13.39 -4.25 18.83
CA GLN A 27 14.02 -3.06 18.26
C GLN A 27 14.67 -3.35 16.91
N GLU A 28 15.32 -4.51 16.75
CA GLU A 28 15.91 -4.95 15.49
C GLU A 28 14.83 -5.21 14.43
N GLU A 29 13.75 -5.91 14.80
CA GLU A 29 12.60 -6.18 13.92
C GLU A 29 11.90 -4.88 13.49
N LEU A 30 11.71 -3.94 14.42
CA LEU A 30 11.12 -2.64 14.10
C LEU A 30 11.99 -1.85 13.12
N GLY A 31 13.32 -1.87 13.29
CA GLY A 31 14.25 -1.22 12.37
C GLY A 31 14.21 -1.85 10.98
N ALA A 32 14.16 -3.18 10.89
CA ALA A 32 14.02 -3.90 9.63
C ALA A 32 12.68 -3.57 8.93
N LEU A 33 11.59 -3.52 9.70
CA LEU A 33 10.28 -3.15 9.19
C LEU A 33 10.28 -1.71 8.65
N GLN A 34 10.87 -0.76 9.39
CA GLN A 34 10.99 0.63 8.95
C GLN A 34 11.76 0.74 7.63
N LEU A 35 12.88 0.02 7.49
CA LEU A 35 13.63 -0.06 6.24
C LEU A 35 12.80 -0.67 5.10
N SER A 36 11.99 -1.69 5.38
CA SER A 36 11.13 -2.30 4.35
C SER A 36 9.97 -1.39 3.92
N MET A 37 9.58 -0.44 4.77
CA MET A 37 8.50 0.50 4.53
C MET A 37 8.99 1.85 3.98
N THR A 38 10.29 2.04 3.76
CA THR A 38 10.77 3.28 3.14
C THR A 38 10.24 3.39 1.71
N PRO A 39 9.64 4.53 1.34
CA PRO A 39 9.25 4.82 -0.03
C PRO A 39 10.37 4.52 -1.03
N VAL A 40 10.01 3.94 -2.17
CA VAL A 40 10.93 3.79 -3.29
C VAL A 40 10.96 5.08 -4.11
N GLU A 41 12.06 5.36 -4.82
CA GLU A 41 12.23 6.60 -5.60
C GLU A 41 11.08 6.82 -6.60
N ASP A 42 10.64 5.75 -7.26
CA ASP A 42 9.57 5.77 -8.25
C ASP A 42 8.18 5.46 -7.67
N GLU A 43 7.98 5.63 -6.35
CA GLU A 43 6.67 5.41 -5.75
C GLU A 43 5.67 6.44 -6.30
N PRO A 44 4.58 6.00 -6.94
CA PRO A 44 3.61 6.93 -7.50
C PRO A 44 2.91 7.68 -6.37
N GLU A 45 2.61 8.96 -6.57
CA GLU A 45 1.86 9.78 -5.61
C GLU A 45 0.55 9.10 -5.18
N ALA A 46 -0.06 8.35 -6.11
CA ALA A 46 -1.28 7.59 -5.88
C ALA A 46 -1.14 6.45 -4.84
N ALA A 47 0.07 5.95 -4.59
CA ALA A 47 0.37 4.89 -3.63
C ALA A 47 0.89 5.41 -2.29
N ARG A 48 1.24 6.70 -2.21
CA ARG A 48 1.78 7.29 -0.97
C ARG A 48 0.78 7.22 0.16
N GLY A 49 1.28 6.79 1.33
CA GLY A 49 0.50 6.74 2.56
C GLY A 49 -0.48 5.59 2.65
N LEU A 50 -0.50 4.65 1.68
CA LEU A 50 -1.24 3.40 1.81
C LEU A 50 -0.54 2.50 2.83
N THR A 51 -1.27 2.07 3.85
CA THR A 51 -0.73 1.24 4.95
C THR A 51 -1.38 -0.13 5.03
N THR A 52 -2.52 -0.32 4.35
CA THR A 52 -3.28 -1.57 4.37
C THR A 52 -3.59 -2.07 2.96
N ARG A 53 -3.81 -3.39 2.86
CA ARG A 53 -4.28 -4.03 1.62
C ARG A 53 -5.64 -3.48 1.16
N VAL A 54 -6.51 -3.08 2.09
CA VAL A 54 -7.84 -2.54 1.77
C VAL A 54 -7.70 -1.22 1.02
N GLU A 55 -6.89 -0.30 1.55
CA GLU A 55 -6.61 0.99 0.92
C GLU A 55 -6.01 0.82 -0.48
N LEU A 56 -5.10 -0.14 -0.65
CA LEU A 56 -4.53 -0.48 -1.96
C LEU A 56 -5.60 -0.96 -2.95
N ILE A 57 -6.46 -1.88 -2.54
CA ILE A 57 -7.52 -2.42 -3.41
C ILE A 57 -8.52 -1.32 -3.81
N ASP A 58 -8.89 -0.45 -2.88
CA ASP A 58 -9.78 0.67 -3.18
C ASP A 58 -9.12 1.66 -4.13
N ARG A 59 -7.83 1.96 -3.96
CA ARG A 59 -7.09 2.82 -4.88
C ARG A 59 -6.97 2.22 -6.28
N ILE A 60 -6.72 0.91 -6.39
CA ILE A 60 -6.70 0.18 -7.66
C ILE A 60 -8.05 0.28 -8.37
N ARG A 61 -9.16 0.14 -7.63
CA ARG A 61 -10.51 0.27 -8.21
C ARG A 61 -10.74 1.65 -8.82
N VAL A 62 -10.37 2.71 -8.09
CA VAL A 62 -10.50 4.10 -8.58
C VAL A 62 -9.65 4.31 -9.84
N LEU A 63 -8.36 3.94 -9.79
CA LEU A 63 -7.47 4.07 -10.95
C LEU A 63 -7.96 3.27 -12.17
N GLY A 64 -8.53 2.08 -11.95
CA GLY A 64 -9.12 1.28 -13.03
C GLY A 64 -10.32 1.96 -13.69
N GLN A 65 -11.14 2.67 -12.91
CA GLN A 65 -12.25 3.45 -13.46
C GLN A 65 -11.75 4.68 -14.22
N ASP A 66 -10.79 5.41 -13.66
CA ASP A 66 -10.21 6.60 -14.30
C ASP A 66 -9.62 6.24 -15.68
N VAL A 67 -8.87 5.13 -15.77
CA VAL A 67 -8.31 4.65 -17.04
C VAL A 67 -9.41 4.28 -18.05
N LEU A 68 -10.48 3.62 -17.59
CA LEU A 68 -11.60 3.26 -18.46
C LEU A 68 -12.28 4.51 -19.02
N ASP A 69 -12.49 5.52 -18.18
CA ASP A 69 -13.12 6.78 -18.56
C ASP A 69 -12.25 7.56 -19.55
N ASP A 70 -10.93 7.62 -19.32
CA ASP A 70 -9.96 8.26 -20.23
C ASP A 70 -9.92 7.57 -21.60
N VAL A 71 -9.94 6.23 -21.63
CA VAL A 71 -9.96 5.46 -22.89
C VAL A 71 -11.25 5.71 -23.66
N LYS A 72 -12.40 5.70 -22.98
CA LYS A 72 -13.70 6.01 -23.58
C LYS A 72 -13.70 7.41 -24.18
N PHE A 73 -13.20 8.39 -23.44
CA PHE A 73 -13.07 9.76 -23.91
C PHE A 73 -12.19 9.87 -25.16
N GLY A 74 -11.02 9.21 -25.15
CA GLY A 74 -10.11 9.18 -26.30
C GLY A 74 -10.74 8.56 -27.54
N PHE A 75 -11.49 7.46 -27.35
CA PHE A 75 -12.23 6.80 -28.42
C PHE A 75 -13.32 7.70 -29.01
N ASP A 76 -14.18 8.29 -28.17
CA ASP A 76 -15.24 9.19 -28.60
C ASP A 76 -14.68 10.40 -29.35
N ASN A 77 -13.57 10.95 -28.88
CA ASN A 77 -12.87 12.04 -29.56
C ASN A 77 -12.36 11.62 -30.96
N ALA A 78 -11.77 10.43 -31.10
CA ALA A 78 -11.32 9.92 -32.40
C ALA A 78 -12.49 9.70 -33.36
N VAL A 79 -13.60 9.13 -32.88
CA VAL A 79 -14.85 8.96 -33.65
C VAL A 79 -15.38 10.32 -34.13
N ASN A 80 -15.41 11.31 -33.24
CA ASN A 80 -15.85 12.66 -33.58
C ASN A 80 -14.93 13.31 -34.63
N GLN A 81 -13.62 13.18 -34.51
CA GLN A 81 -12.66 13.68 -35.50
C GLN A 81 -12.86 13.03 -36.88
N LEU A 82 -13.12 11.72 -36.93
CA LEU A 82 -13.40 11.03 -38.19
C LEU A 82 -14.69 11.53 -38.85
N LYS A 83 -15.74 11.79 -38.07
CA LYS A 83 -17.01 12.36 -38.57
C LYS A 83 -16.84 13.79 -39.08
N VAL A 84 -15.93 14.57 -38.52
CA VAL A 84 -15.60 15.92 -39.04
C VAL A 84 -14.92 15.81 -40.41
N LEU A 85 -13.99 14.88 -40.58
CA LEU A 85 -13.23 14.71 -41.83
C LEU A 85 -14.05 14.02 -42.94
N ASN A 86 -14.95 13.11 -42.57
CA ASN A 86 -15.82 12.41 -43.51
C ASN A 86 -17.25 12.32 -42.93
N PRO A 87 -18.10 13.33 -43.17
CA PRO A 87 -19.43 13.39 -42.55
C PRO A 87 -20.39 12.27 -42.93
N THR A 88 -20.14 11.58 -44.05
CA THR A 88 -21.00 10.49 -44.54
C THR A 88 -20.50 9.11 -44.10
N ILE A 89 -19.41 9.03 -43.34
CA ILE A 89 -18.90 7.75 -42.85
C ILE A 89 -19.81 7.19 -41.77
N GLU A 90 -20.23 5.94 -41.93
CA GLU A 90 -20.94 5.19 -40.90
C GLU A 90 -19.92 4.33 -40.14
N LEU A 91 -19.77 4.59 -38.84
CA LEU A 91 -18.89 3.84 -37.95
C LEU A 91 -19.74 2.96 -37.05
N ASN A 92 -19.45 1.67 -37.02
CA ASN A 92 -20.00 0.77 -36.02
C ASN A 92 -19.15 0.88 -34.74
N THR A 93 -19.74 1.38 -33.66
CA THR A 93 -19.10 1.53 -32.34
C THR A 93 -19.69 0.58 -31.30
N ASP A 94 -20.51 -0.39 -31.71
CA ASP A 94 -21.17 -1.31 -30.79
C ASP A 94 -20.15 -2.26 -30.14
N GLY A 95 -20.27 -2.45 -28.83
CA GLY A 95 -19.39 -3.33 -28.05
C GLY A 95 -18.09 -2.68 -27.57
N ILE A 96 -17.92 -1.38 -27.83
CA ILE A 96 -16.95 -0.48 -27.17
C ILE A 96 -17.72 0.46 -26.24
#